data_AF-A0A8S0YLJ1-F1
#
_entry.id   AF-A0A8S0YLJ1-F1
#
_cell.length_a   1.000
_cell.length_b   1.000
_cell.length_c   1.000
_cell.angle_alpha   90.00
_cell.angle_beta   90.00
_cell.angle_gamma   90.00
#
_symmetry.space_group_name_H-M   'P 1'
#
loop_
_entity.id
_entity.type
_entity.pdbx_description
1 polymer ?
#
loop_
_entity_poly.entity_id
_entity_poly.type
_entity_poly.pdbx_seq_one_letter_code
_entity_poly.pdbx_strand_id
1 'polypeptide(L)'
;MPFGEGPRICLGMRFAKMQVLSGLITVLKKYRLELAPGMKREVKLEPKSFVTHPIGGIQLRFIEREGWKDRMFRSSKSKVPS
;
A
#
# COMPACT_ATOMS: atom_id res chain seq x y z
N MET A 1 -11.70 7.46 14.28
CA MET A 1 -11.94 6.24 13.48
C MET A 1 -12.19 6.61 12.01
N PRO A 2 -11.35 6.16 11.04
CA PRO A 2 -11.39 6.60 9.64
C PRO A 2 -12.58 6.09 8.82
N PHE A 3 -13.31 5.08 9.32
CA PHE A 3 -14.51 4.52 8.69
C PHE A 3 -15.78 4.78 9.51
N GLY A 4 -15.70 5.65 10.53
CA GLY A 4 -16.77 5.87 11.51
C GLY A 4 -17.00 4.66 12.42
N GLU A 5 -18.01 4.77 13.27
CA GLU A 5 -18.54 3.73 14.16
C GLU A 5 -20.06 3.90 14.29
N GLY A 6 -20.76 2.90 14.83
CA GLY A 6 -22.21 2.95 15.05
C GLY A 6 -23.06 2.88 13.78
N PRO A 7 -24.32 3.37 13.80
CA PRO A 7 -25.29 3.19 12.71
C PRO A 7 -24.91 3.89 11.40
N ARG A 8 -23.91 4.78 11.41
CA ARG A 8 -23.36 5.44 10.22
C ARG A 8 -21.95 4.96 9.86
N ILE A 9 -21.60 3.72 10.23
CA ILE A 9 -20.33 3.12 9.79
C ILE A 9 -20.24 3.06 8.27
N CYS A 10 -19.05 3.25 7.72
CA CYS A 10 -18.81 3.15 6.29
C CYS A 10 -19.10 1.73 5.79
N LEU A 11 -20.16 1.58 4.99
CA LEU A 11 -20.54 0.32 4.34
C LEU A 11 -19.42 -0.23 3.43
N GLY A 12 -18.61 0.68 2.86
CA GLY A 12 -17.47 0.34 2.00
C GLY A 12 -16.22 -0.14 2.75
N MET A 13 -16.21 -0.19 4.09
CA MET A 13 -14.99 -0.49 4.86
C MET A 13 -14.34 -1.82 4.45
N ARG A 14 -15.13 -2.89 4.29
CA ARG A 14 -14.59 -4.22 3.94
C ARG A 14 -13.97 -4.21 2.55
N PHE A 15 -14.64 -3.59 1.60
CA PHE A 15 -14.18 -3.45 0.22
C PHE A 15 -12.89 -2.63 0.15
N ALA A 16 -12.86 -1.46 0.79
CA ALA A 16 -11.68 -0.60 0.82
C ALA A 16 -10.46 -1.31 1.42
N LYS A 17 -10.64 -2.03 2.54
CA LYS A 17 -9.56 -2.83 3.15
C LYS A 17 -9.04 -3.91 2.20
N MET A 18 -9.93 -4.64 1.54
CA MET A 18 -9.54 -5.69 0.58
C MET A 18 -8.72 -5.11 -0.58
N GLN A 19 -9.18 -4.01 -1.18
CA GLN A 19 -8.50 -3.36 -2.29
C GLN A 19 -7.11 -2.83 -1.88
N VAL A 20 -7.03 -2.08 -0.77
CA VAL A 20 -5.77 -1.48 -0.30
C VAL A 20 -4.77 -2.56 0.08
N LEU A 21 -5.19 -3.59 0.81
CA LEU A 21 -4.29 -4.68 1.19
C LEU A 21 -3.80 -5.47 -0.02
N SER A 22 -4.68 -5.79 -0.98
CA SER A 22 -4.31 -6.50 -2.20
C SER A 22 -3.32 -5.69 -3.04
N GLY A 23 -3.59 -4.40 -3.24
CA GLY A 23 -2.69 -3.49 -3.96
C GLY A 23 -1.34 -3.36 -3.25
N LEU A 24 -1.35 -3.14 -1.94
CA LEU A 24 -0.13 -2.98 -1.14
C LEU A 24 0.73 -4.25 -1.16
N ILE A 25 0.11 -5.42 -0.97
CA ILE A 25 0.81 -6.71 -1.09
C ILE A 25 1.39 -6.84 -2.48
N THR A 26 0.65 -6.54 -3.55
CA THR A 26 1.16 -6.68 -4.92
C THR A 26 2.41 -5.82 -5.14
N VAL A 27 2.41 -4.57 -4.66
CA VAL A 27 3.54 -3.65 -4.77
C VAL A 27 4.73 -4.10 -3.93
N LEU A 28 4.56 -4.34 -2.63
CA LEU A 28 5.66 -4.63 -1.69
C LEU A 28 6.39 -5.94 -1.98
N LYS A 29 5.68 -6.83 -2.65
CA LYS A 29 6.12 -8.18 -2.89
C LYS A 29 7.05 -8.09 -4.15
N LYS A 30 6.69 -7.25 -5.16
CA LYS A 30 7.50 -6.93 -6.36
C LYS A 30 8.64 -5.95 -6.14
N TYR A 31 8.38 -4.87 -5.40
CA TYR A 31 9.26 -3.73 -5.30
C TYR A 31 9.67 -3.49 -3.85
N ARG A 32 10.93 -3.09 -3.67
CA ARG A 32 11.37 -2.35 -2.49
C ARG A 32 11.08 -0.86 -2.73
N LEU A 33 10.43 -0.23 -1.77
CA LEU A 33 10.12 1.20 -1.81
C LEU A 33 11.14 1.95 -0.96
N GLU A 34 11.68 3.03 -1.51
CA GLU A 34 12.56 3.96 -0.81
C GLU A 34 12.05 5.39 -0.98
N LEU A 35 12.37 6.28 -0.04
CA LEU A 35 12.09 7.70 -0.21
C LEU A 35 12.97 8.26 -1.33
N ALA A 36 12.40 9.14 -2.15
CA ALA A 36 13.18 9.83 -3.18
C ALA A 36 14.32 10.68 -2.55
N PRO A 37 15.45 10.86 -3.25
CA PRO A 37 16.52 11.73 -2.79
C PRO A 37 16.00 13.14 -2.48
N GLY A 38 16.34 13.67 -1.30
CA GLY A 38 15.89 15.00 -0.87
C GLY A 38 14.50 15.05 -0.23
N MET A 39 13.77 13.92 -0.14
CA MET A 39 12.48 13.91 0.55
C MET A 39 12.65 13.92 2.07
N LYS A 40 11.93 14.85 2.73
CA LYS A 40 11.90 14.98 4.20
C LYS A 40 11.21 13.76 4.82
N ARG A 41 11.75 13.26 5.94
CA ARG A 41 11.13 12.14 6.69
C ARG A 41 9.95 12.60 7.53
N GLU A 42 9.94 13.87 7.92
CA GLU A 42 8.83 14.48 8.64
C GLU A 42 7.71 14.82 7.67
N VAL A 43 6.56 14.19 7.89
CA VAL A 43 5.34 14.41 7.12
C VAL A 43 4.55 15.54 7.76
N LYS A 44 4.41 16.67 7.06
CA LYS A 44 3.52 17.77 7.44
C LYS A 44 2.22 17.64 6.66
N LEU A 45 1.10 17.54 7.36
CA LEU A 45 -0.23 17.44 6.75
C LEU A 45 -0.72 18.82 6.33
N GLU A 46 -1.46 18.90 5.22
CA GLU A 46 -2.08 20.14 4.75
C GLU A 46 -3.31 20.48 5.60
N PRO A 47 -3.25 21.51 6.46
CA PRO A 47 -4.30 21.78 7.45
C PRO A 47 -5.59 22.30 6.82
N LYS A 48 -5.55 22.84 5.60
CA LYS A 48 -6.72 23.44 4.94
C LYS A 48 -7.47 22.48 4.01
N SER A 49 -7.07 21.21 3.99
CA SER A 49 -7.63 20.23 3.06
C SER A 49 -8.80 19.46 3.65
N PHE A 50 -9.81 19.19 2.81
CA PHE A 50 -10.93 18.31 3.17
C PHE A 50 -10.50 16.85 3.36
N VAL A 51 -9.50 16.42 2.59
CA VAL A 51 -8.91 15.07 2.68
C VAL A 51 -7.49 15.18 3.20
N THR A 52 -7.18 14.45 4.27
CA THR A 52 -5.85 14.39 4.87
C THR A 52 -4.80 13.96 3.84
N HIS A 53 -3.91 14.87 3.48
CA HIS A 53 -2.78 14.59 2.62
C HIS A 53 -1.56 15.42 3.04
N PRO A 54 -0.34 14.98 2.70
CA PRO A 54 0.88 15.70 3.04
C PRO A 54 1.14 16.88 2.10
N ILE A 55 1.70 17.95 2.64
CA ILE A 55 2.12 19.14 1.88
C ILE A 55 3.23 18.73 0.91
N GLY A 56 3.02 18.97 -0.39
CA GLY A 56 4.00 18.64 -1.44
C GLY A 56 4.05 17.16 -1.85
N GLY A 57 3.16 16.31 -1.32
CA GLY A 57 3.10 14.89 -1.67
C GLY A 57 4.23 14.03 -1.08
N ILE A 58 4.24 12.75 -1.44
CA ILE A 58 5.31 11.80 -1.06
C ILE A 58 5.87 11.18 -2.34
N GLN A 59 7.14 11.43 -2.61
CA GLN A 59 7.84 10.84 -3.74
C GLN A 59 8.58 9.57 -3.30
N LEU A 60 8.28 8.46 -3.99
CA LEU A 60 8.87 7.15 -3.73
C LEU A 60 9.66 6.67 -4.94
N ARG A 61 10.79 6.04 -4.66
CA ARG A 61 11.59 5.30 -5.63
C ARG A 61 11.22 3.82 -5.55
N PHE A 62 10.87 3.24 -6.69
CA PHE A 62 10.55 1.82 -6.82
C PHE A 62 11.79 1.07 -7.31
N ILE A 63 12.25 0.09 -6.53
CA ILE A 63 13.39 -0.76 -6.88
C ILE A 63 12.86 -2.19 -6.99
N GLU A 64 13.02 -2.83 -8.15
CA GLU A 64 12.55 -4.21 -8.32
C GLU A 64 13.31 -5.15 -7.39
N ARG A 65 12.59 -6.02 -6.68
CA ARG A 65 13.17 -6.92 -5.70
C ARG A 65 13.70 -8.17 -6.38
N GLU A 66 14.97 -8.50 -6.15
CA GLU A 66 15.59 -9.71 -6.68
C GLU A 66 14.79 -10.98 -6.30
N GLY A 67 14.74 -11.95 -7.22
CA GLY A 67 14.03 -13.22 -7.05
C GLY A 67 12.51 -13.09 -6.84
N TRP A 68 11.91 -11.93 -7.15
CA TRP A 68 10.46 -11.73 -6.98
C TRP A 68 9.64 -12.66 -7.88
N LYS A 69 10.05 -12.82 -9.14
CA LYS A 69 9.40 -13.72 -10.11
C LYS A 69 9.39 -15.15 -9.56
N ASP A 70 10.53 -15.63 -9.06
CA ASP A 70 10.63 -16.99 -8.53
C ASP A 70 9.76 -17.20 -7.28
N ARG A 71 9.68 -16.22 -6.37
CA ARG A 71 8.78 -16.32 -5.20
C ARG A 71 7.31 -16.34 -5.57
N MET A 72 6.91 -15.57 -6.59
CA MET A 72 5.54 -15.55 -7.09
C MET A 72 5.15 -16.90 -7.70
N PHE A 73 6.00 -17.49 -8.54
CA PHE A 73 5.70 -18.73 -9.26
C PHE A 73 6.05 -20.01 -8.48
N ARG A 74 6.88 -19.94 -7.43
CA ARG A 74 7.12 -21.09 -6.53
C ARG A 74 5.89 -21.46 -5.70
N SER A 75 5.04 -20.49 -5.38
CA SER A 75 3.80 -20.73 -4.63
C SER A 75 2.72 -21.45 -5.44
N SER A 76 2.79 -21.45 -6.79
CA SER A 76 1.83 -22.18 -7.63
C SER A 76 2.27 -23.62 -7.92
N LYS A 77 3.57 -23.92 -7.91
CA LYS A 77 4.10 -25.28 -8.13
C LYS A 77 3.91 -26.24 -6.95
N SER A 78 3.71 -25.74 -5.71
CA SER A 78 3.54 -26.60 -4.52
C SER A 78 2.09 -27.07 -4.28
N LYS A 79 1.18 -26.91 -5.24
CA LYS A 79 -0.26 -27.18 -5.08
C LYS A 79 -0.83 -28.17 -6.09
N VAL A 80 0.01 -28.99 -6.70
CA VAL A 80 -0.40 -30.16 -7.50
C VAL A 80 -0.10 -31.42 -6.67
N PRO A 81 -1.06 -31.95 -5.90
CA PRO A 81 -1.01 -33.35 -5.52
C PRO A 81 -1.24 -34.19 -6.78
N SER A 82 -0.37 -35.17 -6.98
CA SER A 82 -0.46 -36.21 -8.01
C SER A 82 -1.78 -36.96 -7.99
#